data_AF-A0A258PZ73-F1
#
_entry.id   AF-A0A258PZ73-F1
#
_cell.length_a   1.000
_cell.length_b   1.000
_cell.length_c   1.000
_cell.angle_alpha   90.00
_cell.angle_beta   90.00
_cell.angle_gamma   90.00
#
_symmetry.space_group_name_H-M   'P 1'
#
loop_
_entity.id
_entity.type
_entity.pdbx_description
1 polymer ?
#
loop_
_entity_poly.entity_id
_entity_poly.type
_entity_poly.pdbx_seq_one_letter_code
_entity_poly.pdbx_strand_id
1 'polypeptide(L)'
;AVAFFRIKKADIRNVYTLLNVVDLNCSLYRITNQTACAEDHGDLMNIVAEFNTDYFRELYGDVSDDTFIIQKLLAELAQMQLIAVDTVPVIAAIKRIPGGFLVPDAAARDAWEQDQRTIIQHYPDIALLAMSSGFFATSLNDQVVQGLHYAATKAHILPVDFIDNTLVVHA
;
A
#
# COMPACT_ATOMS: atom_id res chain seq x y z
N ALA A 1 -1.49 -2.19 -7.57
CA ALA A 1 -1.62 -0.95 -8.35
C ALA A 1 -2.75 -0.12 -7.78
N VAL A 2 -2.86 1.15 -8.20
CA VAL A 2 -3.85 2.09 -7.68
C VAL A 2 -4.65 2.68 -8.84
N ALA A 3 -5.97 2.55 -8.81
CA ALA A 3 -6.88 3.19 -9.73
C ALA A 3 -7.46 4.47 -9.09
N PHE A 4 -7.55 5.53 -9.88
CA PHE A 4 -8.10 6.83 -9.49
C PHE A 4 -9.33 7.09 -10.33
N PHE A 5 -10.46 7.27 -9.67
CA PHE A 5 -11.74 7.57 -10.31
C PHE A 5 -12.26 8.92 -9.82
N ARG A 6 -12.71 9.76 -10.75
CA ARG A 6 -13.54 10.93 -10.46
C ARG A 6 -14.95 10.65 -10.94
N ILE A 7 -15.88 10.48 -10.02
CA ILE A 7 -17.24 10.01 -10.29
C ILE A 7 -18.24 11.10 -9.88
N LYS A 8 -19.37 11.21 -10.59
CA LYS A 8 -20.44 12.13 -10.17
C LYS A 8 -21.06 11.65 -8.87
N LYS A 9 -21.30 12.57 -7.94
CA LYS A 9 -21.92 12.26 -6.64
C LYS A 9 -23.29 11.58 -6.77
N ALA A 10 -24.03 11.89 -7.82
CA ALA A 10 -25.31 11.26 -8.14
C ALA A 10 -25.21 9.73 -8.38
N ASP A 11 -24.04 9.25 -8.78
CA ASP A 11 -23.79 7.83 -9.05
C ASP A 11 -23.25 7.10 -7.81
N ILE A 12 -22.90 7.82 -6.74
CA ILE A 12 -22.45 7.22 -5.47
C ILE A 12 -23.68 6.70 -4.70
N ARG A 13 -23.61 5.44 -4.28
CA ARG A 13 -24.70 4.77 -3.55
C ARG A 13 -24.49 4.77 -2.05
N ASN A 14 -23.24 4.70 -1.62
CA ASN A 14 -22.87 4.70 -0.21
C ASN A 14 -21.68 5.64 0.02
N VAL A 15 -21.76 6.47 1.06
CA VAL A 15 -20.66 7.34 1.47
C VAL A 15 -19.87 6.63 2.57
N TYR A 16 -18.58 6.47 2.33
CA TYR A 16 -17.59 5.86 3.22
C TYR A 16 -16.32 6.71 3.14
N THR A 17 -15.41 6.56 4.10
CA THR A 17 -14.07 7.15 4.01
C THR A 17 -13.07 6.12 3.47
N LEU A 18 -13.05 4.93 4.07
CA LEU A 18 -12.19 3.82 3.70
C LEU A 18 -12.91 2.49 3.90
N LEU A 19 -12.73 1.57 2.94
CA LEU A 19 -13.20 0.20 3.00
C LEU A 19 -12.04 -0.74 2.73
N ASN A 20 -11.96 -1.82 3.51
CA ASN A 20 -11.12 -2.98 3.21
C ASN A 20 -12.02 -4.09 2.66
N VAL A 21 -11.63 -4.67 1.54
CA VAL A 21 -12.38 -5.72 0.85
C VAL A 21 -11.67 -7.05 1.12
N VAL A 22 -12.42 -8.02 1.63
CA VAL A 22 -11.95 -9.38 1.93
C VAL A 22 -12.65 -10.44 1.08
N ASP A 23 -13.41 -10.02 0.08
CA ASP A 23 -14.08 -10.92 -0.87
C ASP A 23 -13.08 -11.39 -1.94
N LEU A 24 -12.85 -12.70 -2.00
CA LEU A 24 -11.94 -13.34 -2.94
C LEU A 24 -12.48 -13.34 -4.40
N ASN A 25 -13.71 -12.86 -4.62
CA ASN A 25 -14.22 -12.68 -5.98
C ASN A 25 -13.94 -11.28 -6.54
N CYS A 26 -13.21 -10.45 -5.79
CA CYS A 26 -12.85 -9.08 -6.16
C CYS A 26 -11.33 -8.89 -6.11
N SER A 27 -10.81 -8.14 -7.08
CA SER A 27 -9.38 -7.79 -7.11
C SER A 27 -9.05 -6.59 -6.23
N LEU A 28 -10.04 -5.72 -5.99
CA LEU A 28 -9.94 -4.61 -5.06
C LEU A 28 -9.76 -5.13 -3.63
N TYR A 29 -8.78 -4.60 -2.91
CA TYR A 29 -8.57 -4.90 -1.49
C TYR A 29 -8.75 -3.69 -0.59
N ARG A 30 -8.61 -2.46 -1.13
CA ARG A 30 -8.84 -1.22 -0.38
C ARG A 30 -9.43 -0.14 -1.25
N ILE A 31 -10.44 0.55 -0.74
CA ILE A 31 -11.13 1.62 -1.45
C ILE A 31 -11.21 2.83 -0.52
N THR A 32 -10.72 3.97 -0.97
CA THR A 32 -10.71 5.23 -0.22
C THR A 32 -11.51 6.27 -0.99
N ASN A 33 -12.50 6.88 -0.35
CA ASN A 33 -13.17 8.05 -0.89
C ASN A 33 -12.47 9.30 -0.35
N GLN A 34 -11.56 9.84 -1.16
CA GLN A 34 -10.74 10.99 -0.76
C GLN A 34 -11.60 12.24 -0.51
N THR A 35 -12.67 12.42 -1.29
CA THR A 35 -13.59 13.54 -1.13
C THR A 35 -14.30 13.47 0.23
N ALA A 36 -14.77 12.28 0.63
CA ALA A 36 -15.37 12.09 1.96
C ALA A 36 -14.35 12.28 3.09
N CYS A 37 -13.11 11.81 2.94
CA CYS A 37 -12.04 12.04 3.91
C CYS A 37 -11.70 13.53 4.09
N ALA A 38 -11.84 14.33 3.03
CA ALA A 38 -11.56 15.76 3.02
C ALA A 38 -12.78 16.63 3.37
N GLU A 39 -13.94 16.01 3.67
CA GLU A 39 -15.23 16.69 3.88
C GLU A 39 -15.63 17.64 2.73
N ASP A 40 -15.20 17.33 1.50
CA ASP A 40 -15.57 18.13 0.33
C ASP A 40 -17.01 17.81 -0.10
N HIS A 41 -17.78 18.87 -0.35
CA HIS A 41 -19.22 18.81 -0.63
C HIS A 41 -19.57 19.01 -2.11
N GLY A 42 -18.57 19.07 -3.00
CA GLY A 42 -18.78 19.19 -4.44
C GLY A 42 -19.60 18.06 -5.08
N ASP A 43 -19.93 18.25 -6.36
CA ASP A 43 -20.74 17.30 -7.15
C ASP A 43 -19.95 16.11 -7.70
N LEU A 44 -18.63 16.08 -7.46
CA LEU A 44 -17.73 15.02 -7.89
C LEU A 44 -17.06 14.39 -6.67
N MET A 45 -16.87 13.09 -6.72
CA MET A 45 -16.23 12.29 -5.68
C MET A 45 -14.97 11.66 -6.26
N ASN A 46 -13.83 11.85 -5.58
CA ASN A 46 -12.57 11.23 -5.92
C ASN A 46 -12.44 9.91 -5.14
N ILE A 47 -12.53 8.79 -5.86
CA ILE A 47 -12.38 7.44 -5.31
C ILE A 47 -11.01 6.90 -5.72
N VAL A 48 -10.26 6.41 -4.76
CA VAL A 48 -9.00 5.69 -4.95
C VAL A 48 -9.24 4.23 -4.63
N ALA A 49 -8.94 3.35 -5.57
CA ALA A 49 -9.20 1.94 -5.46
C ALA A 49 -7.88 1.17 -5.67
N GLU A 50 -7.46 0.43 -4.66
CA GLU A 50 -6.23 -0.35 -4.67
C GLU A 50 -6.54 -1.81 -4.93
N PHE A 51 -5.77 -2.39 -5.85
CA PHE A 51 -5.92 -3.78 -6.27
C PHE A 51 -4.55 -4.44 -6.43
N ASN A 52 -4.50 -5.74 -6.17
CA ASN A 52 -3.31 -6.54 -6.45
C ASN A 52 -3.31 -6.90 -7.93
N THR A 53 -2.25 -6.52 -8.66
CA THR A 53 -2.17 -6.76 -10.11
C THR A 53 -2.04 -8.23 -10.45
N ASP A 54 -1.36 -9.01 -9.61
CA ASP A 54 -1.18 -10.44 -9.86
C ASP A 54 -2.50 -11.17 -9.60
N TYR A 55 -3.19 -10.82 -8.52
CA TYR A 55 -4.51 -11.37 -8.22
C TYR A 55 -5.58 -10.95 -9.24
N PHE A 56 -5.51 -9.71 -9.76
CA PHE A 56 -6.36 -9.27 -10.86
C PHE A 56 -6.19 -10.18 -12.09
N ARG A 57 -4.96 -10.55 -12.44
CA ARG A 57 -4.70 -11.46 -13.57
C ARG A 57 -5.24 -12.85 -13.32
N GLU A 58 -5.18 -13.35 -12.10
CA GLU A 58 -5.78 -14.64 -11.74
C GLU A 58 -7.31 -14.64 -11.93
N LEU A 59 -7.98 -13.54 -11.56
CA LEU A 59 -9.44 -13.43 -11.67
C LEU A 59 -9.94 -13.14 -13.10
N TYR A 60 -9.23 -12.30 -13.85
CA TYR A 60 -9.73 -11.77 -15.13
C TYR A 60 -8.85 -12.08 -16.34
N GLY A 61 -7.77 -12.84 -16.15
CA GLY A 61 -6.79 -13.16 -17.18
C GLY A 61 -5.67 -12.13 -17.30
N ASP A 62 -4.59 -12.52 -17.98
CA ASP A 62 -3.42 -11.65 -18.19
C ASP A 62 -3.72 -10.58 -19.25
N VAL A 63 -4.29 -9.47 -18.80
CA VAL A 63 -4.66 -8.32 -19.64
C VAL A 63 -3.91 -7.08 -19.15
N SER A 64 -3.20 -6.41 -20.05
CA SER A 64 -2.41 -5.21 -19.75
C SER A 64 -3.11 -3.90 -20.11
N ASP A 65 -4.25 -3.96 -20.79
CA ASP A 65 -5.03 -2.78 -21.19
C ASP A 65 -5.74 -2.13 -19.98
N ASP A 66 -5.40 -0.86 -19.74
CA ASP A 66 -5.98 -0.05 -18.67
C ASP A 66 -7.49 0.12 -18.82
N THR A 67 -8.01 0.17 -20.06
CA THR A 67 -9.44 0.33 -20.30
C THR A 67 -10.22 -0.87 -19.78
N PHE A 68 -9.76 -2.08 -20.10
CA PHE A 68 -10.34 -3.31 -19.60
C PHE A 68 -10.25 -3.42 -18.06
N ILE A 69 -9.09 -3.06 -17.49
CA ILE A 69 -8.92 -3.08 -16.04
C ILE A 69 -9.90 -2.11 -15.37
N ILE A 70 -9.98 -0.86 -15.85
CA ILE A 70 -10.93 0.15 -15.35
C ILE A 70 -12.37 -0.37 -15.39
N GLN A 71 -12.78 -1.00 -16.49
CA GLN A 71 -14.13 -1.57 -16.63
C GLN A 71 -14.41 -2.64 -15.57
N LYS A 72 -13.46 -3.53 -15.31
CA LYS A 72 -13.60 -4.57 -14.27
C LYS A 72 -13.65 -3.98 -12.87
N LEU A 73 -12.78 -3.03 -12.56
CA LEU A 73 -12.78 -2.36 -11.25
C LEU A 73 -14.08 -1.58 -11.00
N LEU A 74 -14.63 -0.89 -12.01
CA LEU A 74 -15.93 -0.23 -11.89
C LEU A 74 -17.07 -1.24 -11.68
N ALA A 75 -17.02 -2.39 -12.35
CA ALA A 75 -17.99 -3.46 -12.15
C ALA A 75 -17.92 -4.04 -10.73
N GLU A 76 -16.73 -4.22 -10.16
CA GLU A 76 -16.56 -4.62 -8.75
C GLU A 76 -17.15 -3.57 -7.81
N LEU A 77 -16.85 -2.28 -8.01
CA LEU A 77 -17.43 -1.18 -7.20
C LEU A 77 -18.96 -1.15 -7.26
N ALA A 78 -19.54 -1.43 -8.44
CA ALA A 78 -20.98 -1.51 -8.62
C ALA A 78 -21.58 -2.75 -7.95
N GLN A 79 -20.93 -3.91 -8.05
CA GLN A 79 -21.31 -5.15 -7.37
C GLN A 79 -21.35 -4.97 -5.84
N MET A 80 -20.38 -4.23 -5.30
CA MET A 80 -20.34 -3.84 -3.88
C MET A 80 -21.35 -2.75 -3.51
N GLN A 81 -22.19 -2.29 -4.46
CA GLN A 81 -23.16 -1.22 -4.27
C GLN A 81 -22.51 0.09 -3.78
N LEU A 82 -21.29 0.39 -4.20
CA LEU A 82 -20.62 1.65 -3.88
C LEU A 82 -20.96 2.72 -4.91
N ILE A 83 -21.15 2.31 -6.16
CA ILE A 83 -21.52 3.16 -7.30
C ILE A 83 -22.68 2.55 -8.09
N ALA A 84 -23.30 3.32 -8.98
CA ALA A 84 -24.29 2.83 -9.93
C ALA A 84 -23.68 1.88 -10.97
N VAL A 85 -24.45 0.93 -11.48
CA VAL A 85 -23.98 -0.10 -12.44
C VAL A 85 -23.48 0.52 -13.76
N ASP A 86 -24.10 1.61 -14.18
CA ASP A 86 -23.84 2.35 -15.41
C ASP A 86 -22.95 3.58 -15.19
N THR A 87 -22.25 3.66 -14.05
CA THR A 87 -21.36 4.77 -13.73
C THR A 87 -20.27 4.92 -14.79
N VAL A 88 -20.21 6.11 -15.40
CA VAL A 88 -19.10 6.50 -16.28
C VAL A 88 -18.25 7.55 -15.55
N PRO A 89 -17.00 7.23 -15.16
CA PRO A 89 -16.15 8.19 -14.47
C PRO A 89 -15.78 9.35 -15.40
N VAL A 90 -15.73 10.56 -14.84
CA VAL A 90 -15.21 11.76 -15.51
C VAL A 90 -13.71 11.63 -15.74
N ILE A 91 -13.00 10.99 -14.80
CA ILE A 91 -11.59 10.66 -14.89
C ILE A 91 -11.40 9.24 -14.40
N ALA A 92 -10.65 8.44 -15.14
CA ALA A 92 -10.16 7.13 -14.70
C ALA A 92 -8.70 6.98 -15.10
N ALA A 93 -7.84 6.61 -14.14
CA ALA A 93 -6.42 6.40 -14.39
C ALA A 93 -5.85 5.31 -13.49
N ILE A 94 -4.86 4.56 -13.98
CA ILE A 94 -4.15 3.54 -13.21
C ILE A 94 -2.70 3.97 -13.00
N LYS A 95 -2.25 3.97 -11.75
CA LYS A 95 -0.85 4.08 -11.37
C LYS A 95 -0.33 2.71 -10.96
N ARG A 96 0.65 2.20 -11.71
CA ARG A 96 1.42 1.00 -11.34
C ARG A 96 2.57 1.41 -10.42
N ILE A 97 2.74 0.68 -9.32
CA ILE A 97 3.78 0.93 -8.32
C ILE A 97 4.56 -0.40 -8.16
N PRO A 98 5.61 -0.64 -8.97
CA PRO A 98 6.47 -1.80 -8.82
C PRO A 98 7.11 -1.81 -7.43
N GLY A 99 7.12 -2.95 -6.75
CA GLY A 99 7.65 -3.06 -5.39
C GLY A 99 6.93 -2.18 -4.36
N GLY A 100 5.67 -1.78 -4.63
CA GLY A 100 4.93 -0.87 -3.75
C GLY A 100 4.59 -1.45 -2.38
N PHE A 101 4.63 -2.78 -2.23
CA PHE A 101 4.50 -3.47 -0.96
C PHE A 101 5.59 -4.53 -0.86
N LEU A 102 6.21 -4.62 0.31
CA LEU A 102 7.03 -5.75 0.68
C LEU A 102 6.10 -6.85 1.22
N VAL A 103 6.14 -8.02 0.59
CA VAL A 103 5.43 -9.19 1.11
C VAL A 103 6.24 -9.70 2.30
N PRO A 104 5.67 -9.73 3.53
CA PRO A 104 6.40 -10.15 4.70
C PRO A 104 6.49 -11.67 4.75
N ASP A 105 7.35 -12.25 3.91
CA ASP A 105 7.68 -13.66 3.93
C ASP A 105 9.09 -13.92 4.49
N ALA A 106 9.42 -15.20 4.69
CA ALA A 106 10.71 -15.58 5.25
C ALA A 106 11.88 -15.17 4.34
N ALA A 107 11.72 -15.28 3.02
CA ALA A 107 12.78 -14.93 2.08
C ALA A 107 13.07 -13.42 2.09
N ALA A 108 12.02 -12.60 2.15
CA ALA A 108 12.12 -11.15 2.29
C ALA A 108 12.76 -10.76 3.63
N ARG A 109 12.43 -11.49 4.70
CA ARG A 109 13.03 -11.28 6.02
C ARG A 109 14.52 -11.57 6.01
N ASP A 110 14.90 -12.74 5.51
CA ASP A 110 16.29 -13.17 5.48
C ASP A 110 17.14 -12.21 4.62
N ALA A 111 16.59 -11.77 3.47
CA ALA A 111 17.23 -10.75 2.64
C ALA A 111 17.40 -9.42 3.39
N TRP A 112 16.35 -8.94 4.06
CA TRP A 112 16.42 -7.70 4.85
C TRP A 112 17.43 -7.82 6.00
N GLU A 113 17.44 -8.91 6.76
CA GLU A 113 18.40 -9.12 7.86
C GLU A 113 19.84 -9.14 7.34
N GLN A 114 20.09 -9.78 6.19
CA GLN A 114 21.41 -9.81 5.56
C GLN A 114 21.86 -8.42 5.10
N ASP A 115 20.95 -7.64 4.50
CA ASP A 115 21.22 -6.27 4.07
C ASP A 115 21.53 -5.36 5.27
N GLN A 116 20.75 -5.45 6.35
CA GLN A 116 20.99 -4.71 7.59
C GLN A 116 22.37 -5.00 8.17
N ARG A 117 22.72 -6.29 8.31
CA ARG A 117 24.04 -6.70 8.82
C ARG A 117 25.16 -6.16 7.95
N THR A 118 25.00 -6.26 6.63
CA THR A 118 25.99 -5.77 5.66
C THR A 118 26.20 -4.26 5.81
N ILE A 119 25.12 -3.49 5.92
CA ILE A 119 25.20 -2.03 6.07
C ILE A 119 25.83 -1.64 7.41
N ILE A 120 25.41 -2.26 8.50
CA ILE A 120 25.97 -1.97 9.84
C ILE A 120 27.47 -2.31 9.89
N GLN A 121 27.90 -3.42 9.26
CA GLN A 121 29.29 -3.86 9.27
C GLN A 121 30.20 -2.99 8.39
N HIS A 122 29.73 -2.59 7.21
CA HIS A 122 30.57 -1.94 6.19
C HIS A 122 30.36 -0.43 6.07
N TYR A 123 29.21 0.08 6.52
CA TYR A 123 28.80 1.47 6.37
C TYR A 123 28.13 2.01 7.65
N PRO A 124 28.83 1.98 8.80
CA PRO A 124 28.23 2.32 10.10
C PRO A 124 27.72 3.77 10.20
N ASP A 125 28.21 4.66 9.33
CA ASP A 125 27.79 6.07 9.29
C ASP A 125 26.51 6.30 8.46
N ILE A 126 25.99 5.28 7.77
CA ILE A 126 24.76 5.40 6.98
C ILE A 126 23.55 5.18 7.90
N ALA A 127 22.71 6.21 8.01
CA ALA A 127 21.44 6.10 8.71
C ALA A 127 20.36 5.42 7.86
N LEU A 128 19.82 4.33 8.39
CA LEU A 128 18.68 3.63 7.82
C LEU A 128 17.39 4.22 8.38
N LEU A 129 16.57 4.80 7.50
CA LEU A 129 15.34 5.51 7.83
C LEU A 129 14.18 5.03 6.97
N ALA A 130 12.97 5.34 7.40
CA ALA A 130 11.73 5.06 6.70
C ALA A 130 11.55 3.57 6.38
N MET A 131 11.41 3.19 5.11
CA MET A 131 11.24 1.79 4.72
C MET A 131 12.50 0.94 4.95
N SER A 132 13.67 1.58 5.14
CA SER A 132 14.93 0.88 5.41
C SER A 132 15.21 0.66 6.90
N SER A 133 14.46 1.29 7.82
CA SER A 133 14.70 1.18 9.27
C SER A 133 14.12 -0.09 9.91
N GLY A 134 13.28 -0.84 9.20
CA GLY A 134 12.62 -2.02 9.73
C GLY A 134 12.15 -2.96 8.63
N PHE A 135 11.90 -4.22 9.00
CA PHE A 135 11.44 -5.24 8.07
C PHE A 135 10.01 -5.00 7.57
N PHE A 136 9.14 -4.38 8.38
CA PHE A 136 7.75 -4.15 8.03
C PHE A 136 7.29 -2.70 8.19
N ALA A 137 6.35 -2.34 7.32
CA ALA A 137 5.70 -1.04 7.10
C ALA A 137 5.87 -0.02 8.23
N THR A 138 6.65 1.03 7.96
CA THR A 138 6.63 2.28 8.73
C THR A 138 5.58 3.19 8.11
N SER A 139 4.60 3.64 8.89
CA SER A 139 3.60 4.59 8.40
C SER A 139 4.28 5.89 7.98
N LEU A 140 3.68 6.68 7.08
CA LEU A 140 4.25 7.98 6.69
C LEU A 140 4.56 8.85 7.92
N ASN A 141 3.70 8.79 8.94
CA ASN A 141 3.91 9.50 10.20
C ASN A 141 5.15 9.00 10.93
N ASP A 142 5.36 7.68 11.00
CA ASP A 142 6.58 7.11 11.58
C ASP A 142 7.81 7.56 10.81
N GLN A 143 7.75 7.62 9.48
CA GLN A 143 8.87 8.07 8.65
C GLN A 143 9.20 9.55 8.90
N VAL A 144 8.19 10.41 9.07
CA VAL A 144 8.38 11.81 9.44
C VAL A 144 9.02 11.93 10.83
N VAL A 145 8.50 11.20 11.81
CA VAL A 145 9.04 11.19 13.19
C VAL A 145 10.48 10.68 13.20
N GLN A 146 10.79 9.61 12.46
CA GLN A 146 12.14 9.08 12.30
C GLN A 146 13.09 10.14 11.72
N GLY A 147 12.66 10.84 10.67
CA GLY A 147 13.46 11.91 10.05
C GLY A 147 13.71 13.08 11.02
N LEU A 148 12.68 13.53 11.73
CA LEU A 148 12.80 14.60 12.73
C LEU A 148 13.70 14.20 13.90
N HIS A 149 13.54 12.98 14.41
CA HIS A 149 14.36 12.44 15.48
C HIS A 149 15.83 12.35 15.07
N TYR A 150 16.10 11.81 13.87
CA TYR A 150 17.46 11.73 13.34
C TYR A 150 18.08 13.12 13.12
N ALA A 151 17.31 14.10 12.61
CA ALA A 151 17.78 15.46 12.44
C ALA A 151 18.20 16.10 13.78
N ALA A 152 17.47 15.83 14.86
CA ALA A 152 17.72 16.38 16.18
C ALA A 152 18.87 15.69 16.93
N THR A 153 19.01 14.37 16.80
CA THR A 153 19.94 13.58 17.62
C THR A 153 21.18 13.10 16.90
N LYS A 154 21.13 12.99 15.56
CA LYS A 154 22.09 12.24 14.74
C LYS A 154 22.25 10.77 15.17
N ALA A 155 21.35 10.26 16.01
CA ALA A 155 21.38 8.89 16.49
C ALA A 155 20.57 8.00 15.54
N HIS A 156 21.14 6.84 15.21
CA HIS A 156 20.44 5.80 14.45
C HIS A 156 19.42 5.10 15.35
N ILE A 157 18.21 4.86 14.84
CA ILE A 157 17.31 3.89 15.45
C ILE A 157 17.75 2.53 14.92
N LEU A 158 18.73 1.90 15.59
CA LEU A 158 19.14 0.55 15.21
C LEU A 158 18.01 -0.42 15.57
N PRO A 159 17.54 -1.23 14.62
CA PRO A 159 16.56 -2.27 14.91
C PRO A 159 17.27 -3.38 15.70
N VAL A 160 17.14 -3.31 17.02
CA VAL A 160 17.45 -4.37 18.01
C VAL A 160 18.94 -4.68 18.15
N ASP A 161 19.43 -4.71 19.40
CA ASP A 161 20.73 -5.29 19.70
C ASP A 161 20.73 -6.76 19.24
N PHE A 162 21.47 -7.06 18.17
CA PHE A 162 21.83 -8.44 17.84
C PHE A 162 22.88 -8.91 18.86
N ILE A 163 22.47 -9.07 20.12
CA ILE A 163 23.30 -9.79 21.09
C ILE A 163 23.33 -11.23 20.59
N ASP A 164 24.50 -11.67 20.17
CA ASP A 164 24.84 -13.07 19.95
C ASP A 164 24.38 -13.88 21.16
N ASN A 165 23.21 -14.50 21.07
CA ASN A 165 22.85 -15.62 21.92
C ASN A 165 23.74 -16.79 21.49
N THR A 166 25.00 -16.73 21.93
CA THR A 166 25.84 -17.90 22.11
C THR A 166 25.18 -18.75 23.19
N LEU A 167 24.18 -19.54 22.79
CA LEU A 167 23.74 -20.72 23.50
C LEU A 167 24.91 -21.70 23.49
N VAL A 168 25.85 -21.51 24.42
CA VAL A 168 26.80 -22.55 24.81
C VAL A 168 26.00 -23.60 25.55
N VAL A 169 25.51 -24.58 24.80
CA VAL A 169 25.03 -25.85 25.35
C VAL A 169 26.25 -26.53 25.95
N HIS A 170 26.41 -26.46 27.26
CA HIS A 170 27.33 -27.34 27.96
C HIS A 170 26.80 -28.77 27.83
N ALA A 171 27.62 -29.62 27.19
CA ALA A 171 27.44 -31.06 27.12
C ALA A 171 27.55 -31.71 28.50
#